data_AF-A0A6N2MNV1-F1
#
_entry.id   AF-A0A6N2MNV1-F1
#
_cell.length_a   1.000
_cell.length_b   1.000
_cell.length_c   1.000
_cell.angle_alpha   90.00
_cell.angle_beta   90.00
_cell.angle_gamma   90.00
#
_symmetry.space_group_name_H-M   'P 1'
#
loop_
_entity.id
_entity.type
_entity.pdbx_description
1 polymer ?
#
loop_
_entity_poly.entity_id
_entity_poly.type
_entity_poly.pdbx_seq_one_letter_code
_entity_poly.pdbx_strand_id
1 'polypeptide(L)'
;MVKFSKELEAQLIPEWKEAFVNYWQLKKQIKKIKLSQKSKQPHQVLDHEFGLSIFYPIRSLARNISNKLFHSDSKTEIIQVRSKSMEDGDEEVYQTELVQLFSEEDEVTVFFESLDGELNKVNQFYKNKESEFLERGEILNKQLGILLDLKRVLNEHRRKPNAGPALSLSWSSSPARSSLCSESSANETSTDSQIDEIIAALEKKGINLISSRKKPKKGKPKMAVRMEVPATTPTRTITAVTSMLWEDLVKNPKKEGAGDFISRKKIQCAEKMIRGAFVELYRGLGLLKTYSSLNMVAFTKILKKFDKVSNQQASASYLKVVKRSHFISSDKVVRLMDEVESIFTKHFANNDRKKAMKFLRPQQQKESHMVTFFVGLLTGCFVSLFSVYAILAHLAGIFKPNSERSYVEIVYPVFSVFTLLSLHLFTYGCNLFMWKATRINCNFIFEFQPSTALKYRDAFLICTTFMTSVVAAMVIHLLLRASGFSPNHVDVIPGILLVIFIFVLVCPFDIFYRPTRYCFIRIIRNILCSPFYKVLMVDFFMADQLTSQIPLLRHMESTTCYFLAGSFKTHGYETCKSGRLYRELAYVISFLPYYWRAMQKMV
;
A
#
# COMPACT_ATOMS: atom_id res chain seq x y z
N MET A 1 14.44 -7.63 20.69
CA MET A 1 13.81 -6.31 20.97
C MET A 1 14.17 -5.34 19.83
N VAL A 2 13.20 -4.88 19.04
CA VAL A 2 13.46 -3.99 17.90
C VAL A 2 13.86 -2.61 18.42
N LYS A 3 14.94 -2.03 17.87
CA LYS A 3 15.37 -0.67 18.21
C LYS A 3 14.33 0.32 17.68
N PHE A 4 13.67 1.10 18.55
CA PHE A 4 12.62 2.08 18.20
C PHE A 4 12.92 2.94 16.95
N SER A 5 14.18 3.30 16.70
CA SER A 5 14.58 4.04 15.49
C SER A 5 14.16 3.35 14.18
N LYS A 6 14.25 2.01 14.13
CA LYS A 6 13.84 1.22 12.95
C LYS A 6 12.33 1.08 12.85
N GLU A 7 11.64 1.07 13.99
CA GLU A 7 10.18 1.03 14.05
C GLU A 7 9.57 2.37 13.61
N LEU A 8 10.14 3.49 14.05
CA LEU A 8 9.74 4.82 13.61
C LEU A 8 9.91 4.96 12.09
N GLU A 9 11.08 4.59 11.55
CA GLU A 9 11.36 4.67 10.11
C GLU A 9 10.40 3.84 9.26
N ALA A 10 10.00 2.66 9.74
CA ALA A 10 9.03 1.80 9.05
C ALA A 10 7.59 2.33 9.08
N GLN A 11 7.26 3.23 10.01
CA GLN A 11 5.94 3.84 10.16
C GLN A 11 5.84 5.22 9.51
N LEU A 12 6.94 5.78 9.00
CA LEU A 12 6.93 7.10 8.35
C LEU A 12 6.10 7.07 7.07
N ILE A 13 5.42 8.18 6.83
CA ILE A 13 4.70 8.43 5.57
C ILE A 13 5.77 8.76 4.51
N PRO A 14 5.91 7.96 3.43
CA PRO A 14 6.99 8.14 2.47
C PRO A 14 7.06 9.55 1.87
N GLU A 15 5.89 10.12 1.57
CA GLU A 15 5.75 11.47 0.99
C GLU A 15 6.25 12.58 1.92
N TRP A 16 6.24 12.36 3.24
CA TRP A 16 6.56 13.38 4.25
C TRP A 16 7.80 13.02 5.07
N LYS A 17 8.61 12.05 4.61
CA LYS A 17 9.74 11.49 5.38
C LYS A 17 10.67 12.58 5.94
N GLU A 18 10.95 13.60 5.14
CA GLU A 18 11.86 14.70 5.47
C GLU A 18 11.28 15.69 6.49
N ALA A 19 9.95 15.78 6.58
CA ALA A 19 9.26 16.67 7.52
C ALA A 19 9.25 16.11 8.96
N PHE A 20 9.40 14.80 9.14
CA PHE A 20 9.46 14.20 10.48
C PHE A 20 10.72 14.61 11.26
N VAL A 21 10.66 14.42 12.59
CA VAL A 21 11.81 14.60 13.48
C VAL A 21 12.98 13.72 13.02
N ASN A 22 14.15 14.31 12.83
CA ASN A 22 15.40 13.61 12.53
C ASN A 22 15.95 12.92 13.78
N TYR A 23 15.28 11.84 14.18
CA TYR A 23 15.56 11.09 15.40
C TYR A 23 16.98 10.49 15.41
N TRP A 24 17.54 10.19 14.23
CA TRP A 24 18.89 9.65 14.11
C TRP A 24 19.95 10.69 14.44
N GLN A 25 19.81 11.91 13.93
CA GLN A 25 20.73 13.02 14.19
C GLN A 25 20.72 13.41 15.67
N LEU A 26 19.54 13.60 16.27
CA LEU A 26 19.42 13.91 17.70
C LEU A 26 20.04 12.82 18.58
N LYS A 27 19.88 11.54 18.20
CA LYS A 27 20.51 10.43 18.91
C LYS A 27 22.04 10.44 18.77
N LYS A 28 22.58 10.92 17.65
CA LYS A 28 24.03 11.10 17.45
C LYS A 28 24.56 12.19 18.39
N GLN A 29 23.83 13.29 18.57
CA GLN A 29 24.19 14.36 19.52
C GLN A 29 24.17 13.86 20.97
N ILE A 30 23.14 13.13 21.39
CA ILE A 30 23.12 12.54 22.76
C ILE A 30 24.31 11.60 23.00
N LYS A 31 24.79 10.89 21.96
CA LYS A 31 26.00 10.08 22.10
C LYS A 31 27.26 10.92 22.30
N LYS A 32 27.35 12.11 21.69
CA LYS A 32 28.47 13.04 21.91
C LYS A 32 28.48 13.52 23.36
N ILE A 33 27.32 13.96 23.87
CA ILE A 33 27.14 14.34 25.29
C ILE A 33 27.61 13.23 26.24
N LYS A 34 27.30 11.97 25.92
CA LYS A 34 27.77 10.84 26.72
C LYS A 34 29.30 10.67 26.72
N LEU A 35 29.95 10.96 25.59
CA LEU A 35 31.40 10.80 25.43
C LEU A 35 32.15 11.94 26.11
N SER A 36 31.68 13.18 26.00
CA SER A 36 32.25 14.34 26.69
C SER A 36 32.18 14.18 28.21
N GLN A 37 31.07 13.67 28.75
CA GLN A 37 30.95 13.34 30.18
C GLN A 37 31.91 12.24 30.66
N LYS A 38 32.21 11.24 29.81
CA LYS A 38 33.19 10.18 30.15
C LYS A 38 34.64 10.67 30.15
N SER A 39 34.97 11.68 29.35
CA SER A 39 36.33 12.21 29.23
C SER A 39 36.75 13.06 30.44
N LYS A 40 35.81 13.46 31.31
CA LYS A 40 36.06 14.36 32.46
C LYS A 40 36.19 13.62 33.82
N GLN A 41 36.09 12.28 33.88
CA GLN A 41 36.39 11.56 35.13
C GLN A 41 37.91 11.47 35.34
N PRO A 42 38.49 12.03 36.41
CA PRO A 42 39.91 11.89 36.67
C PRO A 42 40.26 10.44 37.01
N HIS A 43 41.30 9.92 36.36
CA HIS A 43 41.94 8.66 36.71
C HIS A 43 42.43 8.72 38.16
N GLN A 44 41.79 7.98 39.06
CA GLN A 44 42.45 7.53 40.29
C GLN A 44 43.25 6.27 39.95
N VAL A 45 44.55 6.34 40.28
CA VAL A 45 45.57 5.32 40.10
C VAL A 45 45.61 4.41 41.34
N LEU A 46 45.90 3.11 41.10
CA LEU A 46 46.18 1.99 42.03
C LEU A 46 44.95 1.53 42.88
N ASP A 47 44.58 0.25 42.94
CA ASP A 47 45.46 -0.92 43.07
C ASP A 47 44.83 -2.22 42.52
N HIS A 48 45.70 -3.21 42.35
CA HIS A 48 45.48 -4.57 41.87
C HIS A 48 44.36 -5.33 42.63
N GLU A 49 43.38 -5.91 41.92
CA GLU A 49 42.92 -7.29 42.19
C GLU A 49 42.06 -7.85 41.05
N PHE A 50 42.52 -8.98 40.53
CA PHE A 50 41.90 -9.80 39.49
C PHE A 50 40.88 -10.73 40.19
N GLY A 51 39.57 -10.55 39.96
CA GLY A 51 38.59 -11.54 40.45
C GLY A 51 37.13 -11.09 40.51
N LEU A 52 36.28 -11.73 39.69
CA LEU A 52 34.84 -11.95 39.89
C LEU A 52 33.91 -10.71 39.92
N SER A 53 33.70 -10.07 38.77
CA SER A 53 32.62 -9.09 38.56
C SER A 53 31.32 -9.73 38.02
N ILE A 54 30.63 -10.53 38.83
CA ILE A 54 29.28 -11.06 38.53
C ILE A 54 28.16 -10.34 39.30
N PHE A 55 28.48 -9.52 40.32
CA PHE A 55 27.45 -8.91 41.21
C PHE A 55 27.23 -7.39 41.05
N TYR A 56 27.71 -6.77 39.97
CA TYR A 56 27.42 -5.36 39.65
C TYR A 56 25.91 -4.98 39.57
N PRO A 57 24.99 -5.87 39.15
CA PRO A 57 23.56 -5.54 39.13
C PRO A 57 22.94 -5.40 40.52
N ILE A 58 23.44 -6.14 41.52
CA ILE A 58 22.84 -6.21 42.86
C ILE A 58 23.29 -5.02 43.72
N ARG A 59 24.55 -4.58 43.58
CA ARG A 59 25.06 -3.39 44.28
C ARG A 59 24.41 -2.09 43.77
N SER A 60 24.04 -2.04 42.49
CA SER A 60 23.25 -0.93 41.91
C SER A 60 21.83 -0.87 42.47
N LEU A 61 21.23 -2.03 42.79
CA LEU A 61 19.87 -2.09 43.32
C LEU A 61 19.83 -1.60 44.78
N ALA A 62 20.81 -2.01 45.60
CA ALA A 62 20.95 -1.55 46.98
C ALA A 62 21.19 -0.04 47.07
N ARG A 63 22.00 0.53 46.15
CA ARG A 63 22.21 1.99 46.06
C ARG A 63 20.96 2.76 45.64
N ASN A 64 20.16 2.19 44.73
CA ASN A 64 18.91 2.80 44.30
C ASN A 64 17.80 2.77 45.37
N ILE A 65 17.82 1.82 46.31
CA ILE A 65 16.87 1.78 47.42
C ILE A 65 17.29 2.77 48.51
N SER A 66 18.59 2.86 48.82
CA SER A 66 19.13 3.83 49.78
C SER A 66 18.93 5.28 49.33
N ASN A 67 19.16 5.58 48.04
CA ASN A 67 18.94 6.92 47.49
C ASN A 67 17.45 7.31 47.38
N LYS A 68 16.53 6.34 47.51
CA LYS A 68 15.09 6.60 47.50
C LYS A 68 14.51 6.91 48.88
N LEU A 69 15.26 6.62 49.95
CA LEU A 69 14.83 6.87 51.34
C LEU A 69 15.30 8.22 51.89
N PHE A 70 16.33 8.84 51.30
CA PHE A 70 16.87 10.13 51.74
C PHE A 70 17.09 11.06 50.53
N HIS A 71 16.05 11.78 50.11
CA HIS A 71 16.24 13.16 49.65
C HIS A 71 14.97 13.99 49.74
N SER A 72 15.08 15.02 50.59
CA SER A 72 14.17 16.14 50.77
C SER A 72 14.18 17.07 49.55
N ASP A 73 13.03 17.71 49.33
CA ASP A 73 12.67 18.68 48.29
C ASP A 73 13.70 19.82 48.14
N SER A 74 14.21 20.02 46.93
CA SER A 74 14.45 21.36 46.38
C SER A 74 14.37 21.30 44.85
N LYS A 75 13.26 21.80 44.29
CA LYS A 75 13.08 21.99 42.85
C LYS A 75 13.84 23.24 42.41
N THR A 76 14.97 23.06 41.77
CA THR A 76 15.57 24.11 40.91
C THR A 76 15.18 23.79 39.47
N GLU A 77 14.32 24.60 38.85
CA GLU A 77 13.98 24.48 37.43
C GLU A 77 15.17 24.99 36.59
N ILE A 78 15.82 24.10 35.86
CA ILE A 78 17.09 24.36 35.14
C ILE A 78 16.86 24.81 33.66
N ILE A 79 15.64 24.75 33.14
CA ILE A 79 15.35 25.09 31.71
C ILE A 79 14.09 25.94 31.57
N GLN A 80 14.26 27.15 31.02
CA GLN A 80 13.18 28.05 30.63
C GLN A 80 13.14 28.18 29.11
N VAL A 81 12.20 27.48 28.47
CA VAL A 81 11.94 27.63 27.03
C VAL A 81 10.98 28.79 26.83
N ARG A 82 11.37 29.83 26.10
CA ARG A 82 10.53 30.99 25.82
C ARG A 82 9.97 30.91 24.40
N SER A 83 8.65 31.09 24.27
CA SER A 83 8.02 31.34 22.97
C SER A 83 8.22 32.81 22.63
N LYS A 84 8.91 33.12 21.53
CA LYS A 84 9.00 34.49 21.02
C LYS A 84 7.96 34.65 19.90
N SER A 85 7.00 35.54 20.11
CA SER A 85 6.11 36.03 19.06
C SER A 85 6.88 37.08 18.24
N MET A 86 6.95 36.92 16.91
CA MET A 86 7.40 38.02 16.06
C MET A 86 6.30 39.09 15.98
N GLU A 87 6.69 40.37 15.92
CA GLU A 87 5.76 41.52 15.87
C GLU A 87 5.00 41.65 14.54
N ASP A 88 5.12 40.69 13.61
CA ASP A 88 4.37 40.68 12.35
C ASP A 88 4.07 39.22 11.92
N GLY A 89 3.00 38.63 12.50
CA GLY A 89 2.42 37.34 12.09
C GLY A 89 2.38 36.23 13.17
N ASP A 90 1.36 35.35 13.10
CA ASP A 90 1.04 34.20 13.99
C ASP A 90 2.11 33.07 14.05
N GLU A 91 3.39 33.40 13.95
CA GLU A 91 4.51 32.46 14.06
C GLU A 91 5.15 32.52 15.45
N GLU A 92 4.71 31.62 16.33
CA GLU A 92 5.44 31.27 17.55
C GLU A 92 6.72 30.51 17.19
N VAL A 93 7.88 31.15 17.40
CA VAL A 93 9.19 30.49 17.30
C VAL A 93 9.58 30.02 18.71
N TYR A 94 9.84 28.72 18.86
CA TYR A 94 10.33 28.15 20.11
C TYR A 94 11.86 28.27 20.17
N GLN A 95 12.37 28.89 21.24
CA GLN A 95 13.79 28.99 21.53
C GLN A 95 14.04 28.68 23.01
N THR A 96 14.96 27.75 23.27
CA THR A 96 15.36 27.36 24.63
C THR A 96 16.53 28.22 25.10
N GLU A 97 16.37 28.93 26.23
CA GLU A 97 17.48 29.57 26.95
C GLU A 97 17.85 28.71 28.17
N LEU A 98 19.10 28.24 28.22
CA LEU A 98 19.67 27.51 29.36
C LEU A 98 20.29 28.51 30.33
N VAL A 99 19.90 28.48 31.61
CA VAL A 99 20.44 29.37 32.65
C VAL A 99 21.18 28.53 33.69
N GLN A 100 22.46 28.18 33.46
CA GLN A 100 23.54 28.19 34.45
C GLN A 100 24.88 27.61 33.93
N LEU A 101 25.79 28.54 33.61
CA LEU A 101 27.26 28.49 33.62
C LEU A 101 27.88 27.15 34.06
N PHE A 102 28.52 26.40 33.14
CA PHE A 102 29.83 25.72 33.24
C PHE A 102 30.08 24.83 32.00
N SER A 103 31.35 24.58 31.63
CA SER A 103 31.90 23.93 30.42
C SER A 103 31.33 22.57 29.90
N GLU A 104 30.24 22.04 30.46
CA GLU A 104 29.44 20.93 29.91
C GLU A 104 28.29 21.43 28.99
N GLU A 105 28.07 22.75 28.93
CA GLU A 105 26.96 23.40 28.22
C GLU A 105 27.03 23.36 26.69
N ASP A 106 28.20 23.37 26.03
CA ASP A 106 28.27 23.50 24.55
C ASP A 106 27.60 22.34 23.80
N GLU A 107 27.77 21.08 24.24
CA GLU A 107 27.13 19.95 23.54
C GLU A 107 25.65 19.81 23.90
N VAL A 108 25.26 20.25 25.09
CA VAL A 108 23.86 20.22 25.58
C VAL A 108 23.06 21.35 24.92
N THR A 109 23.61 22.55 24.83
CA THR A 109 23.04 23.70 24.10
C THR A 109 22.84 23.35 22.64
N VAL A 110 23.87 22.83 21.96
CA VAL A 110 23.75 22.36 20.55
C VAL A 110 22.66 21.30 20.37
N PHE A 111 22.45 20.42 21.36
CA PHE A 111 21.35 19.45 21.31
C PHE A 111 19.98 20.13 21.43
N PHE A 112 19.80 21.06 22.36
CA PHE A 112 18.52 21.77 22.52
C PHE A 112 18.23 22.74 21.37
N GLU A 113 19.23 23.43 20.82
CA GLU A 113 19.10 24.23 19.59
C GLU A 113 18.64 23.36 18.41
N SER A 114 19.23 22.16 18.26
CA SER A 114 18.81 21.22 17.23
C SER A 114 17.41 20.67 17.49
N LEU A 115 17.03 20.49 18.76
CA LEU A 115 15.70 20.02 19.15
C LEU A 115 14.62 21.09 18.89
N ASP A 116 14.95 22.35 19.14
CA ASP A 116 14.11 23.52 18.83
C ASP A 116 13.92 23.65 17.32
N GLY A 117 15.02 23.54 16.54
CA GLY A 117 14.95 23.52 15.08
C GLY A 117 14.05 22.41 14.54
N GLU A 118 14.15 21.20 15.09
CA GLU A 118 13.27 20.09 14.72
C GLU A 118 11.81 20.31 15.16
N LEU A 119 11.57 20.95 16.32
CA LEU A 119 10.23 21.31 16.78
C LEU A 119 9.59 22.35 15.86
N ASN A 120 10.31 23.41 15.53
CA ASN A 120 9.86 24.47 14.62
C ASN A 120 9.56 23.91 13.23
N LYS A 121 10.44 23.05 12.68
CA LYS A 121 10.22 22.35 11.41
C LYS A 121 8.92 21.54 11.41
N VAL A 122 8.71 20.72 12.45
CA VAL A 122 7.51 19.88 12.55
C VAL A 122 6.25 20.73 12.66
N ASN A 123 6.32 21.81 13.46
CA ASN A 123 5.20 22.70 13.72
C ASN A 123 4.81 23.50 12.46
N GLN A 124 5.80 24.05 11.74
CA GLN A 124 5.58 24.80 10.50
C GLN A 124 4.98 23.91 9.41
N PHE A 125 5.52 22.71 9.22
CA PHE A 125 4.95 21.74 8.27
C PHE A 125 3.50 21.41 8.62
N TYR A 126 3.20 21.19 9.90
CA TYR A 126 1.84 20.90 10.34
C TYR A 126 0.89 22.07 10.09
N LYS A 127 1.27 23.30 10.45
CA LYS A 127 0.47 24.52 10.19
C LYS A 127 0.13 24.66 8.71
N ASN A 128 1.13 24.51 7.83
CA ASN A 128 0.95 24.63 6.39
C ASN A 128 0.02 23.55 5.83
N LYS A 129 0.16 22.30 6.30
CA LYS A 129 -0.72 21.20 5.85
C LYS A 129 -2.12 21.29 6.43
N GLU A 130 -2.26 21.75 7.66
CA GLU A 130 -3.55 22.00 8.27
C GLU A 130 -4.32 23.07 7.49
N SER A 131 -3.70 24.21 7.17
CA SER A 131 -4.35 25.28 6.39
C SER A 131 -4.73 24.81 4.98
N GLU A 132 -3.86 24.05 4.31
CA GLU A 132 -4.14 23.46 3.00
C GLU A 132 -5.38 22.54 3.04
N PHE A 133 -5.49 21.68 4.06
CA PHE A 133 -6.64 20.79 4.18
C PHE A 133 -7.92 21.51 4.61
N LEU A 134 -7.83 22.54 5.44
CA LEU A 134 -8.96 23.39 5.81
C LEU A 134 -9.54 24.11 4.58
N GLU A 135 -8.67 24.77 3.80
CA GLU A 135 -9.08 25.44 2.56
C GLU A 135 -9.69 24.44 1.56
N ARG A 136 -9.07 23.27 1.41
CA ARG A 136 -9.61 22.20 0.56
C ARG A 136 -10.99 21.73 1.04
N GLY A 137 -11.22 21.63 2.35
CA GLY A 137 -12.50 21.30 2.94
C GLY A 137 -13.58 22.35 2.63
N GLU A 138 -13.25 23.63 2.79
CA GLU A 138 -14.16 24.74 2.47
C GLU A 138 -14.57 24.76 1.00
N ILE A 139 -13.60 24.59 0.09
CA ILE A 139 -13.88 24.55 -1.35
C ILE A 139 -14.78 23.36 -1.69
N LEU A 140 -14.53 22.18 -1.12
CA LEU A 140 -15.36 21.01 -1.34
C LEU A 140 -16.78 21.19 -0.81
N ASN A 141 -16.94 21.86 0.33
CA ASN A 141 -18.25 22.21 0.87
C ASN A 141 -19.01 23.18 -0.05
N LYS A 142 -18.33 24.20 -0.59
CA LYS A 142 -18.92 25.11 -1.60
C LYS A 142 -19.35 24.34 -2.86
N GLN A 143 -18.50 23.48 -3.39
CA GLN A 143 -18.79 22.65 -4.56
C GLN A 143 -19.98 21.69 -4.32
N LEU A 144 -20.05 21.08 -3.14
CA LEU A 144 -21.18 20.25 -2.75
C LEU A 144 -22.48 21.06 -2.68
N GLY A 145 -22.44 22.28 -2.13
CA GLY A 145 -23.59 23.18 -2.12
C GLY A 145 -24.14 23.43 -3.52
N ILE A 146 -23.26 23.79 -4.48
CA ILE A 146 -23.66 24.03 -5.87
C ILE A 146 -24.24 22.75 -6.51
N LEU A 147 -23.64 21.58 -6.25
CA LEU A 147 -24.17 20.31 -6.76
C LEU A 147 -25.59 20.03 -6.23
N LEU A 148 -25.85 20.31 -4.95
CA LEU A 148 -27.17 20.11 -4.35
C LEU A 148 -28.21 21.07 -4.93
N ASP A 149 -27.82 22.33 -5.17
CA ASP A 149 -28.69 23.33 -5.80
C ASP A 149 -28.99 22.92 -7.26
N LEU A 150 -27.99 22.48 -8.04
CA LEU A 150 -28.18 21.94 -9.39
C LEU A 150 -29.12 20.72 -9.41
N LYS A 151 -28.98 19.80 -8.44
CA LYS A 151 -29.89 18.65 -8.30
C LYS A 151 -31.32 19.09 -8.00
N ARG A 152 -31.51 20.15 -7.22
CA ARG A 152 -32.84 20.70 -6.90
C ARG A 152 -33.49 21.28 -8.16
N VAL A 153 -32.77 22.13 -8.89
CA VAL A 153 -33.25 22.74 -10.14
C VAL A 153 -33.65 21.68 -11.16
N LEU A 154 -32.84 20.64 -11.35
CA LEU A 154 -33.17 19.53 -12.25
C LEU A 154 -34.44 18.78 -11.82
N ASN A 155 -34.64 18.60 -10.51
CA ASN A 155 -35.83 17.92 -9.97
C ASN A 155 -37.09 18.80 -10.07
N GLU A 156 -36.97 20.12 -9.98
CA GLU A 156 -38.08 21.06 -10.16
C GLU A 156 -38.52 21.15 -11.63
N HIS A 157 -37.58 21.15 -12.58
CA HIS A 157 -37.89 21.04 -14.01
C HIS A 157 -38.69 19.78 -14.33
N ARG A 158 -38.43 18.68 -13.61
CA ARG A 158 -39.19 17.43 -13.74
C ARG A 158 -40.61 17.51 -13.17
N ARG A 159 -40.88 18.44 -12.24
CA ARG A 159 -42.17 18.57 -11.54
C ARG A 159 -43.16 19.50 -12.22
N LYS A 160 -42.76 20.34 -13.19
CA LYS A 160 -43.72 21.10 -14.02
C LYS A 160 -44.48 20.12 -14.92
N PRO A 161 -45.77 19.85 -14.69
CA PRO A 161 -46.59 19.11 -15.63
C PRO A 161 -46.98 20.06 -16.77
N ASN A 162 -46.90 19.60 -18.01
CA ASN A 162 -47.43 20.33 -19.15
C ASN A 162 -48.93 20.62 -18.94
N ALA A 163 -49.28 21.89 -18.73
CA ALA A 163 -50.64 22.38 -18.95
C ALA A 163 -50.79 22.70 -20.45
N GLY A 164 -51.24 21.71 -21.22
CA GLY A 164 -51.66 21.84 -22.61
C GLY A 164 -52.71 20.76 -22.91
N PRO A 165 -53.77 21.06 -23.69
CA PRO A 165 -55.04 20.34 -23.63
C PRO A 165 -54.91 18.90 -24.14
N ALA A 166 -55.46 17.97 -23.36
CA ALA A 166 -55.61 16.58 -23.75
C ALA A 166 -56.61 16.47 -24.93
N LEU A 167 -56.13 15.94 -26.05
CA LEU A 167 -56.99 15.20 -26.98
C LEU A 167 -56.99 13.74 -26.54
N SER A 168 -58.19 13.24 -26.32
CA SER A 168 -58.56 11.92 -25.86
C SER A 168 -58.18 10.81 -26.86
N LEU A 169 -57.63 9.71 -26.35
CA LEU A 169 -58.10 8.38 -26.75
C LEU A 169 -57.98 7.40 -25.57
N SER A 170 -59.10 6.75 -25.30
CA SER A 170 -59.42 5.91 -24.16
C SER A 170 -58.75 4.53 -24.23
N TRP A 171 -58.33 3.97 -23.08
CA TRP A 171 -59.00 2.76 -22.54
C TRP A 171 -58.76 2.53 -21.04
N SER A 172 -59.88 2.23 -20.39
CA SER A 172 -60.18 1.77 -19.02
C SER A 172 -59.17 0.78 -18.40
N SER A 173 -59.00 0.66 -17.07
CA SER A 173 -60.05 0.44 -16.05
C SER A 173 -59.50 0.56 -14.61
N SER A 174 -60.23 1.25 -13.72
CA SER A 174 -60.10 1.28 -12.24
C SER A 174 -60.85 0.07 -11.59
N PRO A 175 -60.79 -0.22 -10.26
CA PRO A 175 -61.26 0.63 -9.11
C PRO A 175 -60.31 0.63 -7.87
N ALA A 176 -60.08 1.72 -7.12
CA ALA A 176 -60.91 2.52 -6.19
C ALA A 176 -60.87 2.09 -4.70
N ARG A 177 -60.42 2.99 -3.80
CA ARG A 177 -61.00 3.41 -2.48
C ARG A 177 -60.00 4.30 -1.70
N SER A 178 -60.22 5.62 -1.63
CA SER A 178 -60.84 6.42 -0.53
C SER A 178 -59.96 6.51 0.74
N SER A 179 -59.54 7.68 1.23
CA SER A 179 -60.40 8.72 1.82
C SER A 179 -59.76 10.13 1.98
N LEU A 180 -60.64 11.12 1.80
CA LEU A 180 -60.68 12.56 2.13
C LEU A 180 -59.67 13.19 3.11
N CYS A 181 -59.21 14.41 2.80
CA CYS A 181 -59.76 15.64 3.40
C CYS A 181 -59.34 16.92 2.64
N SER A 182 -60.21 17.92 2.76
CA SER A 182 -60.44 19.05 1.84
C SER A 182 -59.52 20.27 2.00
N GLU A 183 -59.44 20.98 0.87
CA GLU A 183 -59.19 22.39 0.58
C GLU A 183 -58.81 23.39 1.70
N SER A 184 -57.77 24.16 1.39
CA SER A 184 -57.74 25.61 1.57
C SER A 184 -56.87 26.23 0.47
N SER A 185 -57.50 27.08 -0.32
CA SER A 185 -56.97 27.83 -1.45
C SER A 185 -56.18 29.05 -0.95
N ALA A 186 -54.98 29.31 -1.52
CA ALA A 186 -54.50 30.66 -1.87
C ALA A 186 -53.08 30.66 -2.47
N ASN A 187 -52.94 31.45 -3.54
CA ASN A 187 -51.75 32.10 -4.10
C ASN A 187 -50.76 31.30 -4.96
N GLU A 188 -51.11 31.17 -6.25
CA GLU A 188 -50.15 31.07 -7.35
C GLU A 188 -49.53 32.44 -7.65
N THR A 189 -48.54 32.85 -6.85
CA THR A 189 -47.63 33.97 -7.20
C THR A 189 -46.22 33.77 -6.63
N SER A 190 -45.93 32.60 -6.04
CA SER A 190 -44.73 32.37 -5.21
C SER A 190 -43.59 31.60 -5.90
N THR A 191 -43.82 31.02 -7.09
CA THR A 191 -42.85 30.12 -7.74
C THR A 191 -41.83 30.83 -8.63
N ASP A 192 -42.21 31.87 -9.38
CA ASP A 192 -41.24 32.68 -10.16
C ASP A 192 -40.34 33.50 -9.23
N SER A 193 -40.90 34.03 -8.13
CA SER A 193 -40.12 34.72 -7.10
C SER A 193 -39.10 33.82 -6.40
N GLN A 194 -39.41 32.53 -6.23
CA GLN A 194 -38.50 31.57 -5.61
C GLN A 194 -37.32 31.22 -6.50
N ILE A 195 -37.53 31.09 -7.82
CA ILE A 195 -36.47 30.81 -8.78
C ILE A 195 -35.54 32.01 -8.89
N ASP A 196 -36.09 33.23 -8.96
CA ASP A 196 -35.30 34.46 -8.99
C ASP A 196 -34.55 34.72 -7.68
N GLU A 197 -35.14 34.38 -6.52
CA GLU A 197 -34.47 34.45 -5.22
C GLU A 197 -33.32 33.43 -5.10
N ILE A 198 -33.48 32.23 -5.68
CA ILE A 198 -32.42 31.21 -5.76
C ILE A 198 -31.30 31.65 -6.71
N ILE A 199 -31.65 32.24 -7.86
CA ILE A 199 -30.69 32.82 -8.82
C ILE A 199 -29.91 33.96 -8.16
N ALA A 200 -30.57 34.86 -7.44
CA ALA A 200 -29.94 35.95 -6.69
C ALA A 200 -29.05 35.44 -5.53
N ALA A 201 -29.49 34.39 -4.82
CA ALA A 201 -28.69 33.74 -3.78
C ALA A 201 -27.44 33.03 -4.34
N LEU A 202 -27.46 32.62 -5.61
CA LEU A 202 -26.35 31.99 -6.32
C LEU A 202 -25.36 33.01 -6.89
N GLU A 203 -25.84 34.15 -7.41
CA GLU A 203 -24.98 35.28 -7.79
C GLU A 203 -24.21 35.83 -6.57
N LYS A 204 -24.89 35.92 -5.41
CA LYS A 204 -24.29 36.34 -4.14
C LYS A 204 -23.21 35.38 -3.60
N LYS A 205 -23.19 34.12 -4.05
CA LYS A 205 -22.17 33.11 -3.68
C LYS A 205 -20.92 33.11 -4.58
N GLY A 206 -20.79 34.08 -5.49
CA GLY A 206 -19.50 34.44 -6.11
C GLY A 206 -19.24 33.89 -7.51
N ILE A 207 -20.21 33.97 -8.43
CA ILE A 207 -19.95 33.82 -9.87
C ILE A 207 -20.01 35.21 -10.51
N ASN A 208 -18.95 36.01 -10.31
CA ASN A 208 -18.79 37.26 -11.06
C ASN A 208 -18.29 36.96 -12.48
N LEU A 209 -19.18 37.13 -13.45
CA LEU A 209 -18.92 37.01 -14.88
C LEU A 209 -18.09 38.22 -15.35
N ILE A 210 -16.76 38.07 -15.45
CA ILE A 210 -15.95 39.05 -16.20
C ILE A 210 -16.35 38.93 -17.67
N SER A 211 -17.15 39.89 -18.12
CA SER A 211 -17.45 40.16 -19.52
C SER A 211 -16.15 40.51 -20.25
N SER A 212 -15.63 39.57 -21.04
CA SER A 212 -14.71 39.89 -22.13
C SER A 212 -15.42 39.64 -23.46
N ARG A 213 -16.07 40.71 -23.94
CA ARG A 213 -16.68 40.81 -25.26
C ARG A 213 -15.57 41.07 -26.29
N LYS A 214 -15.10 40.03 -26.99
CA LYS A 214 -14.52 40.16 -28.34
C LYS A 214 -15.04 39.03 -29.23
N LYS A 215 -15.91 39.40 -30.17
CA LYS A 215 -16.38 38.51 -31.26
C LYS A 215 -15.21 38.18 -32.20
N PRO A 216 -15.00 36.92 -32.58
CA PRO A 216 -14.43 36.59 -33.88
C PRO A 216 -15.54 36.16 -34.86
N LYS A 217 -15.33 36.52 -36.12
CA LYS A 217 -16.20 36.26 -37.27
C LYS A 217 -16.26 34.76 -37.61
N LYS A 218 -17.41 34.38 -38.16
CA LYS A 218 -17.79 33.13 -38.89
C LYS A 218 -16.62 32.24 -39.37
N GLY A 219 -16.67 30.96 -38.99
CA GLY A 219 -15.96 29.84 -39.61
C GLY A 219 -16.42 28.49 -39.02
N LYS A 220 -16.64 27.48 -39.87
CA LYS A 220 -17.32 26.19 -39.61
C LYS A 220 -16.63 25.30 -38.54
N PRO A 221 -17.35 24.33 -37.90
CA PRO A 221 -16.78 23.50 -36.82
C PRO A 221 -16.12 22.23 -37.37
N LYS A 222 -14.91 21.90 -36.92
CA LYS A 222 -14.37 20.53 -36.95
C LYS A 222 -13.27 20.35 -35.89
N MET A 223 -13.37 19.20 -35.23
CA MET A 223 -12.40 18.50 -34.36
C MET A 223 -12.44 18.78 -32.85
N ALA A 224 -12.81 17.70 -32.16
CA ALA A 224 -12.77 17.52 -30.72
C ALA A 224 -11.33 17.63 -30.20
N VAL A 225 -11.10 18.58 -29.30
CA VAL A 225 -9.89 18.60 -28.48
C VAL A 225 -10.11 17.64 -27.33
N ARG A 226 -9.46 16.47 -27.42
CA ARG A 226 -9.33 15.50 -26.36
C ARG A 226 -8.34 16.09 -25.35
N MET A 227 -8.83 16.55 -24.20
CA MET A 227 -7.98 17.08 -23.13
C MET A 227 -7.35 15.92 -22.36
N GLU A 228 -6.07 15.67 -22.57
CA GLU A 228 -5.25 14.87 -21.65
C GLU A 228 -4.97 15.68 -20.39
N VAL A 229 -5.20 15.08 -19.22
CA VAL A 229 -5.16 15.75 -17.92
C VAL A 229 -3.98 15.21 -17.10
N PRO A 230 -3.02 16.05 -16.69
CA PRO A 230 -2.06 15.71 -15.64
C PRO A 230 -2.75 15.65 -14.26
N ALA A 231 -2.36 14.67 -13.44
CA ALA A 231 -3.04 14.25 -12.21
C ALA A 231 -3.00 15.23 -11.01
N THR A 232 -2.80 16.54 -11.22
CA THR A 232 -2.64 17.51 -10.12
C THR A 232 -3.73 18.58 -10.19
N THR A 233 -4.64 18.54 -9.21
CA THR A 233 -5.75 19.48 -8.90
C THR A 233 -7.17 19.11 -9.41
N PRO A 234 -7.81 18.04 -8.88
CA PRO A 234 -9.20 17.71 -9.19
C PRO A 234 -10.19 18.84 -8.86
N THR A 235 -9.88 19.71 -7.89
CA THR A 235 -10.75 20.80 -7.46
C THR A 235 -11.04 21.82 -8.55
N ARG A 236 -10.03 22.21 -9.37
CA ARG A 236 -10.23 23.16 -10.48
C ARG A 236 -11.10 22.58 -11.59
N THR A 237 -10.90 21.30 -11.89
CA THR A 237 -11.71 20.57 -12.87
C THR A 237 -13.16 20.43 -12.39
N ILE A 238 -13.37 20.17 -11.10
CA ILE A 238 -14.73 20.10 -10.52
C ILE A 238 -15.42 21.46 -10.61
N THR A 239 -14.75 22.56 -10.27
CA THR A 239 -15.32 23.91 -10.40
C THR A 239 -15.69 24.23 -11.85
N ALA A 240 -14.79 23.95 -12.80
CA ALA A 240 -15.04 24.19 -14.23
C ALA A 240 -16.19 23.34 -14.78
N VAL A 241 -16.27 22.06 -14.41
CA VAL A 241 -17.37 21.18 -14.83
C VAL A 241 -18.70 21.64 -14.23
N THR A 242 -18.68 22.12 -12.98
CA THR A 242 -19.88 22.59 -12.27
C THR A 242 -20.37 23.92 -12.83
N SER A 243 -19.47 24.85 -13.19
CA SER A 243 -19.83 26.13 -13.82
C SER A 243 -20.30 25.94 -15.26
N MET A 244 -19.65 25.07 -16.04
CA MET A 244 -20.11 24.71 -17.38
C MET A 244 -21.50 24.06 -17.35
N LEU A 245 -21.76 23.22 -16.34
CA LEU A 245 -23.08 22.62 -16.11
C LEU A 245 -24.14 23.65 -15.78
N TRP A 246 -23.81 24.62 -14.92
CA TRP A 246 -24.69 25.73 -14.57
C TRP A 246 -25.06 26.55 -15.82
N GLU A 247 -24.08 26.92 -16.63
CA GLU A 247 -24.32 27.67 -17.86
C GLU A 247 -25.19 26.89 -18.86
N ASP A 248 -24.96 25.58 -19.01
CA ASP A 248 -25.74 24.72 -19.90
C ASP A 248 -27.20 24.59 -19.42
N LEU A 249 -27.44 24.48 -18.10
CA LEU A 249 -28.78 24.37 -17.51
C LEU A 249 -29.56 25.69 -17.54
N VAL A 250 -28.91 26.81 -17.21
CA VAL A 250 -29.58 28.12 -17.08
C VAL A 250 -29.79 28.79 -18.45
N LYS A 251 -28.84 28.64 -19.39
CA LYS A 251 -28.92 29.34 -20.69
C LYS A 251 -29.70 28.57 -21.76
N ASN A 252 -29.89 27.25 -21.65
CA ASN A 252 -30.56 26.43 -22.67
C ASN A 252 -31.76 25.60 -22.13
N PRO A 253 -32.82 26.23 -21.59
CA PRO A 253 -33.98 25.50 -21.04
C PRO A 253 -34.85 24.75 -22.08
N LYS A 254 -34.62 24.94 -23.40
CA LYS A 254 -35.52 24.45 -24.47
C LYS A 254 -35.07 23.18 -25.21
N LYS A 255 -34.02 22.48 -24.76
CA LYS A 255 -33.53 21.24 -25.41
C LYS A 255 -34.12 19.99 -24.74
N GLU A 256 -35.43 19.81 -24.87
CA GLU A 256 -36.14 18.66 -24.29
C GLU A 256 -35.62 17.32 -24.85
N GLY A 257 -35.44 16.34 -23.97
CA GLY A 257 -35.12 14.94 -24.27
C GLY A 257 -33.63 14.59 -24.20
N ALA A 258 -32.83 15.01 -25.19
CA ALA A 258 -31.42 14.62 -25.28
C ALA A 258 -30.50 15.45 -24.36
N GLY A 259 -30.84 16.72 -24.11
CA GLY A 259 -30.08 17.62 -23.23
C GLY A 259 -30.14 17.21 -21.76
N ASP A 260 -31.33 16.82 -21.29
CA ASP A 260 -31.57 16.42 -19.89
C ASP A 260 -30.86 15.12 -19.51
N PHE A 261 -30.76 14.16 -20.43
CA PHE A 261 -30.01 12.93 -20.19
C PHE A 261 -28.51 13.20 -20.09
N ILE A 262 -28.00 14.14 -20.90
CA ILE A 262 -26.60 14.56 -20.88
C ILE A 262 -26.30 15.34 -19.58
N SER A 263 -27.16 16.28 -19.18
CA SER A 263 -27.01 17.05 -17.94
C SER A 263 -27.06 16.14 -16.71
N ARG A 264 -27.94 15.13 -16.69
CA ARG A 264 -28.02 14.13 -15.62
C ARG A 264 -26.76 13.28 -15.50
N LYS A 265 -26.21 12.80 -16.61
CA LYS A 265 -24.93 12.05 -16.60
C LYS A 265 -23.77 12.91 -16.12
N LYS A 266 -23.72 14.18 -16.54
CA LYS A 266 -22.72 15.15 -16.10
C LYS A 266 -22.85 15.44 -14.59
N ILE A 267 -24.06 15.58 -14.04
CA ILE A 267 -24.32 15.76 -12.59
C ILE A 267 -23.89 14.52 -11.80
N GLN A 268 -24.20 13.31 -12.28
CA GLN A 268 -23.74 12.07 -11.65
C GLN A 268 -22.21 11.94 -11.67
N CYS A 269 -21.57 12.40 -12.75
CA CYS A 269 -20.11 12.45 -12.85
C CYS A 269 -19.53 13.42 -11.81
N ALA A 270 -20.07 14.64 -11.72
CA ALA A 270 -19.67 15.64 -10.73
C ALA A 270 -19.85 15.13 -9.29
N GLU A 271 -20.98 14.47 -9.01
CA GLU A 271 -21.23 13.82 -7.72
C GLU A 271 -20.17 12.76 -7.39
N LYS A 272 -19.82 11.90 -8.35
CA LYS A 272 -18.78 10.87 -8.17
C LYS A 272 -17.40 11.51 -7.91
N MET A 273 -17.08 12.59 -8.61
CA MET A 273 -15.82 13.33 -8.42
C MET A 273 -15.75 13.99 -7.05
N ILE A 274 -16.80 14.71 -6.63
CA ILE A 274 -16.89 15.34 -5.30
C ILE A 274 -16.79 14.29 -4.21
N ARG A 275 -17.50 13.16 -4.36
CA ARG A 275 -17.42 12.03 -3.44
C ARG A 275 -15.99 11.49 -3.32
N GLY A 276 -15.29 11.32 -4.43
CA GLY A 276 -13.87 10.90 -4.44
C GLY A 276 -12.97 11.91 -3.73
N ALA A 277 -13.19 13.21 -3.96
CA ALA A 277 -12.40 14.27 -3.35
C ALA A 277 -12.59 14.36 -1.83
N PHE A 278 -13.81 14.12 -1.30
CA PHE A 278 -14.04 13.99 0.15
C PHE A 278 -13.31 12.78 0.76
N VAL A 279 -13.26 11.64 0.05
CA VAL A 279 -12.51 10.45 0.51
C VAL A 279 -11.00 10.75 0.55
N GLU A 280 -10.46 11.45 -0.44
CA GLU A 280 -9.05 11.87 -0.44
C GLU A 280 -8.73 12.87 0.66
N LEU A 281 -9.60 13.87 0.89
CA LEU A 281 -9.45 14.82 1.99
C LEU A 281 -9.43 14.08 3.33
N TYR A 282 -10.39 13.18 3.55
CA TYR A 282 -10.46 12.39 4.78
C TYR A 282 -9.20 11.52 5.00
N ARG A 283 -8.66 10.93 3.92
CA ARG A 283 -7.38 10.21 3.97
C ARG A 283 -6.23 11.14 4.35
N GLY A 284 -6.15 12.33 3.76
CA GLY A 284 -5.12 13.33 4.04
C GLY A 284 -5.14 13.79 5.50
N LEU A 285 -6.33 14.08 6.05
CA LEU A 285 -6.51 14.41 7.46
C LEU A 285 -6.06 13.28 8.38
N GLY A 286 -6.37 12.02 8.02
CA GLY A 286 -5.90 10.84 8.74
C GLY A 286 -4.36 10.72 8.77
N LEU A 287 -3.70 11.01 7.64
CA LEU A 287 -2.23 11.05 7.57
C LEU A 287 -1.65 12.14 8.47
N LEU A 288 -2.24 13.34 8.49
CA LEU A 288 -1.78 14.45 9.32
C LEU A 288 -1.94 14.15 10.82
N LYS A 289 -3.01 13.45 11.20
CA LYS A 289 -3.19 12.91 12.56
C LYS A 289 -2.10 11.89 12.94
N THR A 290 -1.76 10.97 12.03
CA THR A 290 -0.66 10.03 12.25
C THR A 290 0.69 10.74 12.36
N TYR A 291 0.94 11.76 11.52
CA TYR A 291 2.15 12.58 11.57
C TYR A 291 2.32 13.26 12.95
N SER A 292 1.26 13.90 13.46
CA SER A 292 1.26 14.52 14.79
C SER A 292 1.58 13.50 15.90
N SER A 293 0.90 12.35 15.89
CA SER A 293 1.11 11.29 16.89
C SER A 293 2.52 10.70 16.87
N LEU A 294 3.07 10.40 15.68
CA LEU A 294 4.41 9.83 15.54
C LEU A 294 5.50 10.80 15.98
N ASN A 295 5.38 12.08 15.63
CA ASN A 295 6.33 13.11 16.08
C ASN A 295 6.29 13.29 17.60
N MET A 296 5.12 13.20 18.27
CA MET A 296 5.07 13.19 19.74
C MET A 296 5.83 12.04 20.37
N VAL A 297 5.66 10.84 19.82
CA VAL A 297 6.36 9.67 20.31
C VAL A 297 7.87 9.85 20.11
N ALA A 298 8.30 10.42 18.98
CA ALA A 298 9.70 10.73 18.70
C ALA A 298 10.29 11.72 19.72
N PHE A 299 9.64 12.87 19.94
CA PHE A 299 10.05 13.86 20.95
C PHE A 299 10.07 13.28 22.37
N THR A 300 9.03 12.53 22.75
CA THR A 300 8.98 11.87 24.07
C THR A 300 10.14 10.91 24.26
N LYS A 301 10.49 10.10 23.24
CA LYS A 301 11.55 9.11 23.34
C LYS A 301 12.95 9.69 23.26
N ILE A 302 13.16 10.77 22.51
CA ILE A 302 14.47 11.42 22.44
C ILE A 302 14.78 12.17 23.74
N LEU A 303 13.79 12.86 24.30
CA LEU A 303 13.92 13.54 25.59
C LEU A 303 14.15 12.55 26.74
N LYS A 304 13.39 11.44 26.80
CA LYS A 304 13.66 10.37 27.79
C LYS A 304 15.06 9.75 27.64
N LYS A 305 15.59 9.73 26.42
CA LYS A 305 16.95 9.25 26.16
C LYS A 305 17.99 10.27 26.65
N PHE A 306 17.73 11.56 26.48
CA PHE A 306 18.57 12.63 27.01
C PHE A 306 18.67 12.52 28.53
N ASP A 307 17.55 12.53 29.26
CA ASP A 307 17.53 12.43 30.73
C ASP A 307 18.30 11.20 31.24
N LYS A 308 18.13 10.05 30.57
CA LYS A 308 18.83 8.81 30.94
C LYS A 308 20.35 8.89 30.75
N VAL A 309 20.84 9.76 29.88
CA VAL A 309 22.26 9.91 29.57
C VAL A 309 22.89 11.05 30.37
N SER A 310 22.22 12.20 30.48
CA SER A 310 22.73 13.37 31.18
C SER A 310 22.49 13.35 32.70
N ASN A 311 21.66 12.43 33.20
CA ASN A 311 21.17 12.40 34.60
C ASN A 311 20.48 13.71 35.04
N GLN A 312 20.01 14.52 34.08
CA GLN A 312 19.25 15.74 34.33
C GLN A 312 17.75 15.48 34.12
N GLN A 313 16.88 16.19 34.84
CA GLN A 313 15.42 16.07 34.71
C GLN A 313 14.82 17.16 33.78
N ALA A 314 15.47 17.37 32.65
CA ALA A 314 15.13 18.39 31.65
C ALA A 314 13.89 18.04 30.81
N SER A 315 13.64 16.74 30.55
CA SER A 315 12.58 16.32 29.63
C SER A 315 11.19 16.79 30.03
N ALA A 316 10.93 16.92 31.33
CA ALA A 316 9.61 17.29 31.83
C ALA A 316 9.23 18.73 31.46
N SER A 317 10.18 19.66 31.47
CA SER A 317 9.95 21.06 31.08
C SER A 317 9.73 21.17 29.57
N TYR A 318 10.65 20.62 28.77
CA TYR A 318 10.56 20.69 27.31
C TYR A 318 9.33 19.95 26.77
N LEU A 319 8.96 18.80 27.33
CA LEU A 319 7.79 18.05 26.88
C LEU A 319 6.48 18.80 27.13
N LYS A 320 6.40 19.70 28.13
CA LYS A 320 5.25 20.59 28.30
C LYS A 320 5.13 21.56 27.11
N VAL A 321 6.25 22.07 26.60
CA VAL A 321 6.28 22.95 25.42
C VAL A 321 5.82 22.20 24.19
N VAL A 322 6.37 21.00 23.94
CA VAL A 322 5.96 20.16 22.79
C VAL A 322 4.46 19.85 22.85
N LYS A 323 3.91 19.54 24.03
CA LYS A 323 2.46 19.29 24.17
C LYS A 323 1.59 20.51 23.92
N ARG A 324 2.10 21.73 24.20
CA ARG A 324 1.39 22.98 23.96
C ARG A 324 1.49 23.46 22.51
N SER A 325 2.53 23.04 21.80
CA SER A 325 2.76 23.43 20.42
C SER A 325 1.62 23.03 19.47
N HIS A 326 1.45 23.84 18.42
CA HIS A 326 0.27 23.82 17.54
C HIS A 326 0.01 22.46 16.89
N PHE A 327 1.05 21.72 16.50
CA PHE A 327 0.88 20.40 15.88
C PHE A 327 0.20 19.34 16.78
N ILE A 328 0.04 19.63 18.07
CA ILE A 328 -0.59 18.78 19.09
C ILE A 328 -1.86 19.37 19.66
N SER A 329 -1.81 20.67 19.97
CA SER A 329 -2.92 21.34 20.63
C SER A 329 -4.07 21.66 19.67
N SER A 330 -3.81 21.77 18.36
CA SER A 330 -4.85 22.05 17.37
C SER A 330 -5.85 20.90 17.22
N ASP A 331 -7.14 21.22 17.41
CA ASP A 331 -8.27 20.32 17.20
C ASP A 331 -8.91 20.44 15.81
N LYS A 332 -8.48 21.42 15.00
CA LYS A 332 -9.10 21.77 13.71
C LYS A 332 -9.15 20.59 12.74
N VAL A 333 -8.07 19.81 12.64
CA VAL A 333 -8.02 18.60 11.79
C VAL A 333 -9.04 17.56 12.24
N VAL A 334 -9.18 17.34 13.55
CA VAL A 334 -10.11 16.35 14.11
C VAL A 334 -11.55 16.81 13.86
N ARG A 335 -11.84 18.09 14.10
CA ARG A 335 -13.16 18.68 13.82
C ARG A 335 -13.53 18.57 12.34
N LEU A 336 -12.61 18.90 11.44
CA LEU A 336 -12.85 18.77 10.00
C LEU A 336 -13.08 17.31 9.59
N MET A 337 -12.39 16.34 10.22
CA MET A 337 -12.68 14.92 9.98
C MET A 337 -14.12 14.57 10.38
N ASP A 338 -14.59 15.01 11.55
CA ASP A 338 -15.96 14.76 12.03
C ASP A 338 -17.01 15.45 11.14
N GLU A 339 -16.73 16.68 10.68
CA GLU A 339 -17.55 17.40 9.71
C GLU A 339 -17.64 16.63 8.38
N VAL A 340 -16.51 16.14 7.85
CA VAL A 340 -16.51 15.32 6.64
C VAL A 340 -17.30 14.01 6.85
N GLU A 341 -17.18 13.34 8.01
CA GLU A 341 -17.99 12.15 8.33
C GLU A 341 -19.49 12.47 8.30
N SER A 342 -19.89 13.58 8.92
CA SER A 342 -21.29 14.04 8.98
C SER A 342 -21.84 14.38 7.60
N ILE A 343 -21.12 15.21 6.83
CA ILE A 343 -21.49 15.63 5.48
C ILE A 343 -21.60 14.42 4.56
N PHE A 344 -20.63 13.50 4.63
CA PHE A 344 -20.63 12.32 3.78
C PHE A 344 -21.78 11.37 4.11
N THR A 345 -22.08 11.20 5.41
CA THR A 345 -23.20 10.40 5.90
C THR A 345 -24.53 10.94 5.40
N LYS A 346 -24.73 12.25 5.48
CA LYS A 346 -25.95 12.94 5.05
C LYS A 346 -26.15 12.91 3.54
N HIS A 347 -25.13 13.24 2.77
CA HIS A 347 -25.27 13.50 1.32
C HIS A 347 -24.96 12.30 0.42
N PHE A 348 -24.14 11.34 0.85
CA PHE A 348 -23.72 10.20 0.01
C PHE A 348 -24.13 8.82 0.56
N ALA A 349 -24.53 8.72 1.82
CA ALA A 349 -24.84 7.45 2.47
C ALA A 349 -26.28 7.31 2.99
N ASN A 350 -27.17 8.23 2.65
CA ASN A 350 -28.59 8.21 3.09
C ASN A 350 -28.73 8.09 4.62
N ASN A 351 -27.93 8.85 5.37
CA ASN A 351 -27.86 8.81 6.84
C ASN A 351 -27.36 7.48 7.46
N ASP A 352 -26.81 6.55 6.67
CA ASP A 352 -26.16 5.35 7.20
C ASP A 352 -24.66 5.60 7.45
N ARG A 353 -24.31 5.79 8.73
CA ARG A 353 -22.92 5.98 9.15
C ARG A 353 -22.02 4.80 8.80
N LYS A 354 -22.50 3.54 8.91
CA LYS A 354 -21.66 2.36 8.62
C LYS A 354 -21.29 2.34 7.15
N LYS A 355 -22.25 2.63 6.28
CA LYS A 355 -22.02 2.76 4.84
C LYS A 355 -21.05 3.90 4.54
N ALA A 356 -21.22 5.07 5.13
CA ALA A 356 -20.31 6.22 4.97
C ALA A 356 -18.86 5.86 5.36
N MET A 357 -18.66 5.27 6.54
CA MET A 357 -17.35 4.90 7.05
C MET A 357 -16.64 3.85 6.17
N LYS A 358 -17.40 2.93 5.54
CA LYS A 358 -16.83 1.96 4.59
C LYS A 358 -16.25 2.64 3.33
N PHE A 359 -16.79 3.79 2.92
CA PHE A 359 -16.26 4.57 1.81
C PHE A 359 -15.10 5.48 2.22
N LEU A 360 -15.20 6.15 3.38
CA LEU A 360 -14.16 7.07 3.88
C LEU A 360 -12.91 6.35 4.36
N ARG A 361 -13.09 5.20 5.01
CA ARG A 361 -12.01 4.29 5.42
C ARG A 361 -12.15 3.01 4.62
N PRO A 362 -11.63 2.93 3.39
CA PRO A 362 -11.54 1.67 2.69
C PRO A 362 -10.59 0.78 3.48
N GLN A 363 -11.16 -0.02 4.38
CA GLN A 363 -10.45 -1.06 5.09
C GLN A 363 -9.81 -1.95 4.02
N GLN A 364 -8.49 -2.19 4.11
CA GLN A 364 -7.82 -3.18 3.26
C GLN A 364 -8.75 -4.40 3.19
N GLN A 365 -9.16 -4.78 1.97
CA GLN A 365 -10.14 -5.84 1.75
C GLN A 365 -9.88 -6.97 2.73
N LYS A 366 -10.89 -7.35 3.53
CA LYS A 366 -10.80 -8.49 4.45
C LYS A 366 -10.18 -9.63 3.64
N GLU A 367 -9.02 -10.10 4.09
CA GLU A 367 -8.30 -11.19 3.44
C GLU A 367 -9.30 -12.34 3.25
N SER A 368 -9.54 -12.74 2.00
CA SER A 368 -10.55 -13.76 1.72
C SER A 368 -10.13 -15.07 2.41
N HIS A 369 -10.94 -15.52 3.37
CA HIS A 369 -10.76 -16.82 4.02
C HIS A 369 -10.88 -17.98 3.01
N MET A 370 -11.48 -17.73 1.84
CA MET A 370 -11.58 -18.71 0.77
C MET A 370 -10.21 -19.15 0.25
N VAL A 371 -9.22 -18.26 0.20
CA VAL A 371 -7.86 -18.63 -0.24
C VAL A 371 -7.29 -19.68 0.71
N THR A 372 -7.41 -19.46 2.02
CA THR A 372 -6.95 -20.43 3.03
C THR A 372 -7.71 -21.75 2.94
N PHE A 373 -9.02 -21.70 2.70
CA PHE A 373 -9.84 -22.89 2.48
C PHE A 373 -9.36 -23.69 1.26
N PHE A 374 -9.15 -23.04 0.11
CA PHE A 374 -8.66 -23.71 -1.10
C PHE A 374 -7.24 -24.25 -0.93
N VAL A 375 -6.36 -23.55 -0.21
CA VAL A 375 -5.04 -24.08 0.17
C VAL A 375 -5.19 -25.39 0.92
N GLY A 376 -6.07 -25.44 1.94
CA GLY A 376 -6.34 -26.65 2.71
C GLY A 376 -6.95 -27.77 1.87
N LEU A 377 -7.95 -27.45 1.04
CA LEU A 377 -8.62 -28.41 0.14
C LEU A 377 -7.61 -29.03 -0.84
N LEU A 378 -6.83 -28.20 -1.55
CA LEU A 378 -5.84 -28.69 -2.52
C LEU A 378 -4.72 -29.48 -1.84
N THR A 379 -4.31 -29.09 -0.63
CA THR A 379 -3.35 -29.88 0.17
C THR A 379 -3.93 -31.25 0.50
N GLY A 380 -5.20 -31.32 0.92
CA GLY A 380 -5.90 -32.59 1.16
C GLY A 380 -5.98 -33.45 -0.10
N CYS A 381 -6.34 -32.86 -1.25
CA CYS A 381 -6.35 -33.54 -2.54
C CYS A 381 -4.96 -34.04 -2.96
N PHE A 382 -3.90 -33.25 -2.71
CA PHE A 382 -2.54 -33.68 -2.98
C PHE A 382 -2.17 -34.91 -2.14
N VAL A 383 -2.44 -34.89 -0.83
CA VAL A 383 -2.13 -36.01 0.07
C VAL A 383 -2.91 -37.27 -0.30
N SER A 384 -4.18 -37.14 -0.69
CA SER A 384 -5.00 -38.29 -1.11
C SER A 384 -4.52 -38.86 -2.45
N LEU A 385 -4.30 -38.02 -3.46
CA LEU A 385 -3.78 -38.47 -4.76
C LEU A 385 -2.38 -39.06 -4.64
N PHE A 386 -1.53 -38.52 -3.76
CA PHE A 386 -0.20 -39.07 -3.52
C PHE A 386 -0.28 -40.46 -2.86
N SER A 387 -1.19 -40.65 -1.91
CA SER A 387 -1.47 -41.97 -1.33
C SER A 387 -1.95 -42.96 -2.39
N VAL A 388 -2.87 -42.54 -3.27
CA VAL A 388 -3.34 -43.37 -4.39
C VAL A 388 -2.19 -43.72 -5.35
N TYR A 389 -1.36 -42.74 -5.72
CA TYR A 389 -0.18 -42.96 -6.53
C TYR A 389 0.77 -43.99 -5.90
N ALA A 390 1.05 -43.86 -4.60
CA ALA A 390 1.95 -44.77 -3.89
C ALA A 390 1.42 -46.22 -3.89
N ILE A 391 0.12 -46.41 -3.66
CA ILE A 391 -0.54 -47.73 -3.73
C ILE A 391 -0.46 -48.29 -5.16
N LEU A 392 -0.84 -47.50 -6.16
CA LEU A 392 -0.78 -47.93 -7.57
C LEU A 392 0.65 -48.27 -7.99
N ALA A 393 1.65 -47.49 -7.58
CA ALA A 393 3.05 -47.73 -7.91
C ALA A 393 3.57 -49.03 -7.28
N HIS A 394 3.12 -49.34 -6.06
CA HIS A 394 3.43 -50.61 -5.40
C HIS A 394 2.75 -51.80 -6.11
N LEU A 395 1.47 -51.68 -6.47
CA LEU A 395 0.73 -52.72 -7.19
C LEU A 395 1.29 -52.97 -8.60
N ALA A 396 1.71 -51.90 -9.29
CA ALA A 396 2.35 -51.97 -10.60
C ALA A 396 3.77 -52.56 -10.56
N GLY A 397 4.34 -52.76 -9.37
CA GLY A 397 5.66 -53.37 -9.21
C GLY A 397 6.83 -52.53 -9.75
N ILE A 398 6.65 -51.21 -9.91
CA ILE A 398 7.66 -50.29 -10.46
C ILE A 398 8.99 -50.34 -9.70
N PHE A 399 8.97 -50.72 -8.42
CA PHE A 399 10.16 -50.81 -7.56
C PHE A 399 10.85 -52.18 -7.60
N LYS A 400 10.42 -53.13 -8.46
CA LYS A 400 11.11 -54.42 -8.62
C LYS A 400 12.36 -54.26 -9.51
N PRO A 401 13.53 -54.81 -9.12
CA PRO A 401 14.83 -54.50 -9.73
C PRO A 401 15.04 -54.90 -11.21
N ASN A 402 14.13 -55.70 -11.78
CA ASN A 402 14.22 -56.23 -13.15
C ASN A 402 13.11 -55.75 -14.10
N SER A 403 12.10 -55.01 -13.63
CA SER A 403 11.05 -54.47 -14.49
C SER A 403 11.24 -52.95 -14.67
N GLU A 404 11.54 -52.53 -15.90
CA GLU A 404 11.43 -51.14 -16.38
C GLU A 404 12.45 -50.10 -15.85
N ARG A 405 13.76 -50.43 -15.80
CA ARG A 405 14.81 -49.42 -15.50
C ARG A 405 14.74 -48.18 -16.41
N SER A 406 14.39 -48.37 -17.69
CA SER A 406 14.22 -47.27 -18.64
C SER A 406 13.07 -46.33 -18.29
N TYR A 407 12.02 -46.80 -17.61
CA TYR A 407 10.89 -45.96 -17.20
C TYR A 407 11.30 -45.01 -16.07
N VAL A 408 11.93 -45.55 -15.03
CA VAL A 408 12.39 -44.77 -13.88
C VAL A 408 13.43 -43.73 -14.31
N GLU A 409 14.35 -44.09 -15.21
CA GLU A 409 15.41 -43.21 -15.69
C GLU A 409 14.94 -42.06 -16.61
N ILE A 410 13.74 -42.15 -17.19
CA ILE A 410 13.19 -41.14 -18.11
C ILE A 410 12.11 -40.31 -17.44
N VAL A 411 11.16 -40.94 -16.77
CA VAL A 411 9.95 -40.28 -16.28
C VAL A 411 10.18 -39.56 -14.95
N TYR A 412 11.03 -40.11 -14.06
CA TYR A 412 11.33 -39.46 -12.77
C TYR A 412 12.10 -38.14 -12.93
N PRO A 413 13.11 -37.99 -13.80
CA PRO A 413 13.75 -36.70 -14.03
C PRO A 413 12.79 -35.60 -14.49
N VAL A 414 11.83 -35.91 -15.36
CA VAL A 414 10.85 -34.93 -15.86
C VAL A 414 9.87 -34.53 -14.75
N PHE A 415 9.37 -35.48 -13.95
CA PHE A 415 8.54 -35.15 -12.79
C PHE A 415 9.30 -34.46 -11.66
N SER A 416 10.61 -34.75 -11.51
CA SER A 416 11.50 -34.10 -10.55
C SER A 416 11.61 -32.59 -10.80
N VAL A 417 11.60 -32.14 -12.07
CA VAL A 417 11.54 -30.70 -12.41
C VAL A 417 10.36 -30.03 -11.71
N PHE A 418 9.16 -30.61 -11.79
CA PHE A 418 7.98 -30.03 -11.18
C PHE A 418 8.00 -30.10 -9.65
N THR A 419 8.50 -31.19 -9.07
CA THR A 419 8.63 -31.35 -7.62
C THR A 419 9.60 -30.32 -7.05
N LEU A 420 10.76 -30.11 -7.68
CA LEU A 420 11.76 -29.13 -7.26
C LEU A 420 11.23 -27.69 -7.42
N LEU A 421 10.53 -27.39 -8.52
CA LEU A 421 9.89 -26.09 -8.72
C LEU A 421 8.84 -25.81 -7.63
N SER A 422 8.03 -26.82 -7.30
CA SER A 422 7.00 -26.70 -6.28
C SER A 422 7.58 -26.59 -4.87
N LEU A 423 8.67 -27.31 -4.57
CA LEU A 423 9.43 -27.16 -3.32
C LEU A 423 10.00 -25.74 -3.17
N HIS A 424 10.51 -25.16 -4.25
CA HIS A 424 10.96 -23.77 -4.23
C HIS A 424 9.81 -22.80 -3.94
N LEU A 425 8.64 -22.97 -4.57
CA LEU A 425 7.46 -22.14 -4.28
C LEU A 425 6.99 -22.29 -2.83
N PHE A 426 7.03 -23.52 -2.28
CA PHE A 426 6.70 -23.78 -0.89
C PHE A 426 7.65 -23.05 0.07
N THR A 427 8.96 -23.21 -0.12
CA THR A 427 9.98 -22.56 0.73
C THR A 427 9.94 -21.03 0.60
N TYR A 428 9.67 -20.51 -0.59
CA TYR A 428 9.39 -19.08 -0.78
C TYR A 428 8.13 -18.62 -0.04
N GLY A 429 7.06 -19.42 -0.05
CA GLY A 429 5.85 -19.18 0.75
C GLY A 429 6.14 -19.14 2.26
N CYS A 430 6.98 -20.06 2.76
CA CYS A 430 7.47 -20.06 4.14
C CYS A 430 8.27 -18.78 4.47
N ASN A 431 9.15 -18.34 3.57
CA ASN A 431 9.89 -17.09 3.74
C ASN A 431 8.95 -15.89 3.87
N LEU A 432 7.96 -15.77 2.97
CA LEU A 432 6.94 -14.72 3.03
C LEU A 432 6.13 -14.76 4.34
N PHE A 433 5.78 -15.96 4.82
CA PHE A 433 5.08 -16.15 6.09
C PHE A 433 5.94 -15.69 7.27
N MET A 434 7.20 -16.13 7.34
CA MET A 434 8.13 -15.76 8.41
C MET A 434 8.43 -14.27 8.43
N TRP A 435 8.60 -13.64 7.26
CA TRP A 435 8.80 -12.20 7.17
C TRP A 435 7.55 -11.42 7.61
N LYS A 436 6.34 -11.90 7.28
CA LYS A 436 5.10 -11.29 7.81
C LYS A 436 5.00 -11.45 9.33
N ALA A 437 5.31 -12.64 9.87
CA ALA A 437 5.27 -12.92 11.29
C ALA A 437 6.27 -12.04 12.08
N THR A 438 7.45 -11.82 11.53
CA THR A 438 8.50 -10.96 12.10
C THR A 438 8.32 -9.46 11.80
N ARG A 439 7.22 -9.08 11.13
CA ARG A 439 6.89 -7.69 10.76
C ARG A 439 7.93 -7.01 9.86
N ILE A 440 8.62 -7.78 9.03
CA ILE A 440 9.55 -7.25 8.01
C ILE A 440 8.74 -6.79 6.79
N ASN A 441 8.95 -5.55 6.35
CA ASN A 441 8.25 -4.99 5.20
C ASN A 441 8.95 -5.39 3.88
N CYS A 442 8.73 -6.62 3.42
CA CYS A 442 9.33 -7.16 2.19
C CYS A 442 8.93 -6.40 0.93
N ASN A 443 7.72 -5.83 0.90
CA ASN A 443 7.28 -5.04 -0.24
C ASN A 443 8.16 -3.79 -0.41
N PHE A 444 8.57 -3.17 0.71
CA PHE A 444 9.52 -2.07 0.66
C PHE A 444 10.93 -2.54 0.26
N ILE A 445 11.43 -3.63 0.86
CA ILE A 445 12.79 -4.14 0.59
C ILE A 445 13.00 -4.53 -0.87
N PHE A 446 11.99 -5.16 -1.48
CA PHE A 446 12.05 -5.58 -2.88
C PHE A 446 11.40 -4.58 -3.84
N GLU A 447 11.02 -3.39 -3.36
CA GLU A 447 10.35 -2.33 -4.13
C GLU A 447 9.08 -2.82 -4.87
N PHE A 448 8.38 -3.80 -4.30
CA PHE A 448 7.11 -4.28 -4.83
C PHE A 448 5.97 -3.33 -4.50
N GLN A 449 5.12 -3.05 -5.50
CA GLN A 449 3.89 -2.29 -5.29
C GLN A 449 2.93 -3.07 -4.36
N PRO A 450 2.41 -2.47 -3.27
CA PRO A 450 1.54 -3.17 -2.32
C PRO A 450 0.25 -3.74 -2.90
N SER A 451 -0.24 -3.18 -4.02
CA SER A 451 -1.45 -3.62 -4.71
C SER A 451 -1.25 -4.92 -5.51
N THR A 452 -0.03 -5.20 -5.96
CA THR A 452 0.29 -6.34 -6.84
C THR A 452 1.25 -7.35 -6.20
N ALA A 453 1.74 -7.08 -5.00
CA ALA A 453 2.66 -7.96 -4.29
C ALA A 453 2.01 -9.30 -3.92
N LEU A 454 2.73 -10.39 -4.19
CA LEU A 454 2.28 -11.74 -3.87
C LEU A 454 2.26 -11.95 -2.35
N LYS A 455 1.11 -12.38 -1.80
CA LYS A 455 0.98 -12.70 -0.38
C LYS A 455 1.39 -14.15 -0.12
N TYR A 456 1.79 -14.46 1.12
CA TYR A 456 2.15 -15.83 1.50
C TYR A 456 1.03 -16.86 1.25
N ARG A 457 -0.24 -16.49 1.48
CA ARG A 457 -1.39 -17.38 1.20
C ARG A 457 -1.56 -17.67 -0.29
N ASP A 458 -1.35 -16.65 -1.13
CA ASP A 458 -1.39 -16.79 -2.59
C ASP A 458 -0.22 -17.66 -3.07
N ALA A 459 0.97 -17.49 -2.50
CA ALA A 459 2.13 -18.34 -2.80
C ALA A 459 1.87 -19.82 -2.43
N PHE A 460 1.29 -20.09 -1.25
CA PHE A 460 0.88 -21.44 -0.86
C PHE A 460 -0.21 -21.99 -1.79
N LEU A 461 -1.17 -21.18 -2.22
CA LEU A 461 -2.21 -21.61 -3.16
C LEU A 461 -1.63 -22.02 -4.51
N ILE A 462 -0.71 -21.22 -5.07
CA ILE A 462 -0.02 -21.54 -6.31
C ILE A 462 0.76 -22.85 -6.15
N CYS A 463 1.50 -22.98 -5.04
CA CYS A 463 2.28 -24.18 -4.73
C CYS A 463 1.40 -25.44 -4.64
N THR A 464 0.30 -25.40 -3.87
CA THR A 464 -0.58 -26.57 -3.70
C THR A 464 -1.28 -26.92 -5.00
N THR A 465 -1.73 -25.94 -5.78
CA THR A 465 -2.31 -26.16 -7.12
C THR A 465 -1.31 -26.87 -8.04
N PHE A 466 -0.05 -26.42 -8.07
CA PHE A 466 1.00 -27.04 -8.87
C PHE A 466 1.24 -28.50 -8.41
N MET A 467 1.46 -28.72 -7.11
CA MET A 467 1.67 -30.05 -6.56
C MET A 467 0.51 -31.02 -6.86
N THR A 468 -0.74 -30.59 -6.64
CA THR A 468 -1.91 -31.42 -6.93
C THR A 468 -2.01 -31.76 -8.42
N SER A 469 -1.76 -30.80 -9.32
CA SER A 469 -1.80 -31.04 -10.77
C SER A 469 -0.72 -32.02 -11.23
N VAL A 470 0.48 -31.94 -10.64
CA VAL A 470 1.61 -32.84 -10.94
C VAL A 470 1.30 -34.26 -10.49
N VAL A 471 0.84 -34.44 -9.25
CA VAL A 471 0.49 -35.78 -8.75
C VAL A 471 -0.73 -36.34 -9.49
N ALA A 472 -1.73 -35.52 -9.84
CA ALA A 472 -2.84 -35.94 -10.68
C ALA A 472 -2.35 -36.46 -12.04
N ALA A 473 -1.42 -35.74 -12.69
CA ALA A 473 -0.80 -36.18 -13.94
C ALA A 473 0.00 -37.49 -13.77
N MET A 474 0.69 -37.67 -12.65
CA MET A 474 1.39 -38.93 -12.33
C MET A 474 0.42 -40.11 -12.15
N VAL A 475 -0.70 -39.90 -11.45
CA VAL A 475 -1.75 -40.91 -11.29
C VAL A 475 -2.37 -41.27 -12.65
N ILE A 476 -2.71 -40.27 -13.48
CA ILE A 476 -3.27 -40.49 -14.82
C ILE A 476 -2.26 -41.26 -15.69
N HIS A 477 -0.98 -40.86 -15.68
CA HIS A 477 0.08 -41.54 -16.41
C HIS A 477 0.15 -43.03 -16.02
N LEU A 478 0.15 -43.32 -14.72
CA LEU A 478 0.23 -44.68 -14.22
C LEU A 478 -1.02 -45.52 -14.54
N LEU A 479 -2.21 -44.93 -14.46
CA LEU A 479 -3.47 -45.60 -14.81
C LEU A 479 -3.54 -45.93 -16.31
N LEU A 480 -3.16 -45.00 -17.18
CA LEU A 480 -3.13 -45.23 -18.63
C LEU A 480 -2.12 -46.32 -19.00
N ARG A 481 -0.96 -46.35 -18.31
CA ARG A 481 0.01 -47.44 -18.47
C ARG A 481 -0.57 -48.78 -18.03
N ALA A 482 -1.25 -48.82 -16.88
CA ALA A 482 -1.89 -50.03 -16.36
C ALA A 482 -3.04 -50.53 -17.25
N SER A 483 -3.73 -49.63 -17.97
CA SER A 483 -4.77 -49.98 -18.96
C SER A 483 -4.22 -50.50 -20.29
N GLY A 484 -2.89 -50.62 -20.45
CA GLY A 484 -2.26 -51.21 -21.64
C GLY A 484 -2.14 -50.26 -22.84
N PHE A 485 -2.27 -48.95 -22.64
CA PHE A 485 -1.97 -47.98 -23.72
C PHE A 485 -0.48 -48.03 -24.10
N SER A 486 -0.18 -47.81 -25.38
CA SER A 486 1.20 -47.85 -25.87
C SER A 486 2.09 -46.84 -25.11
N PRO A 487 3.28 -47.23 -24.63
CA PRO A 487 4.18 -46.37 -23.85
C PRO A 487 4.48 -45.03 -24.53
N ASN A 488 4.61 -45.03 -25.85
CA ASN A 488 4.91 -43.85 -26.67
C ASN A 488 3.87 -42.73 -26.53
N HIS A 489 2.60 -43.04 -26.29
CA HIS A 489 1.56 -42.01 -26.11
C HIS A 489 1.47 -41.52 -24.66
N VAL A 490 1.81 -42.38 -23.70
CA VAL A 490 1.67 -42.10 -22.26
C VAL A 490 2.86 -41.28 -21.75
N ASP A 491 4.07 -41.54 -22.25
CA ASP A 491 5.29 -40.82 -21.85
C ASP A 491 5.35 -39.36 -22.38
N VAL A 492 4.37 -38.95 -23.19
CA VAL A 492 4.18 -37.55 -23.65
C VAL A 492 3.62 -36.67 -22.52
N ILE A 493 2.85 -37.24 -21.60
CA ILE A 493 2.07 -36.51 -20.58
C ILE A 493 2.91 -35.52 -19.77
N PRO A 494 4.10 -35.89 -19.23
CA PRO A 494 4.92 -34.96 -18.46
C PRO A 494 5.43 -33.78 -19.31
N GLY A 495 5.66 -34.01 -20.60
CA GLY A 495 6.05 -32.96 -21.56
C GLY A 495 4.91 -31.99 -21.86
N ILE A 496 3.69 -32.50 -22.05
CA ILE A 496 2.49 -31.66 -22.21
C ILE A 496 2.30 -30.79 -20.96
N LEU A 497 2.45 -31.37 -19.77
CA LEU A 497 2.37 -30.63 -18.51
C LEU A 497 3.43 -29.50 -18.44
N LEU A 498 4.66 -29.76 -18.89
CA LEU A 498 5.72 -28.75 -18.96
C LEU A 498 5.34 -27.59 -19.88
N VAL A 499 4.85 -27.90 -21.08
CA VAL A 499 4.40 -26.89 -22.05
C VAL A 499 3.25 -26.06 -21.49
N ILE A 500 2.29 -26.68 -20.79
CA ILE A 500 1.19 -25.97 -20.13
C ILE A 500 1.72 -24.98 -19.08
N PHE A 501 2.67 -25.39 -18.23
CA PHE A 501 3.23 -24.49 -17.23
C PHE A 501 4.02 -23.32 -17.84
N ILE A 502 4.82 -23.59 -18.88
CA ILE A 502 5.54 -22.53 -19.61
C ILE A 502 4.57 -21.58 -20.29
N PHE A 503 3.50 -22.10 -20.90
CA PHE A 503 2.45 -21.28 -21.49
C PHE A 503 1.77 -20.40 -20.43
N VAL A 504 1.38 -20.96 -19.28
CA VAL A 504 0.81 -20.20 -18.16
C VAL A 504 1.79 -19.13 -17.66
N LEU A 505 3.09 -19.39 -17.65
CA LEU A 505 4.09 -18.42 -17.21
C LEU A 505 4.15 -17.19 -18.15
N VAL A 506 4.15 -17.42 -19.47
CA VAL A 506 4.34 -16.37 -20.51
C VAL A 506 3.02 -15.73 -20.95
N CYS A 507 1.89 -16.35 -20.63
CA CYS A 507 0.56 -15.95 -21.09
C CYS A 507 0.22 -14.48 -20.77
N PRO A 508 -0.21 -13.68 -21.78
CA PRO A 508 -0.51 -12.26 -21.61
C PRO A 508 -1.89 -11.97 -21.01
N PHE A 509 -2.77 -12.97 -20.96
CA PHE A 509 -4.11 -12.82 -20.39
C PHE A 509 -4.08 -12.66 -18.87
N ASP A 510 -5.08 -11.98 -18.31
CA ASP A 510 -5.22 -11.73 -16.88
C ASP A 510 -5.72 -12.96 -16.11
N ILE A 511 -4.97 -14.06 -16.26
CA ILE A 511 -5.22 -15.38 -15.67
C ILE A 511 -4.02 -15.68 -14.78
N PHE A 512 -4.19 -16.28 -13.60
CA PHE A 512 -3.10 -16.73 -12.71
C PHE A 512 -2.03 -15.66 -12.37
N TYR A 513 -2.39 -14.64 -11.58
CA TYR A 513 -1.45 -13.69 -10.99
C TYR A 513 -0.51 -13.00 -12.00
N ARG A 514 -1.10 -12.43 -13.07
CA ARG A 514 -0.37 -11.77 -14.17
C ARG A 514 0.76 -10.82 -13.70
N PRO A 515 0.55 -9.88 -12.76
CA PRO A 515 1.63 -8.97 -12.34
C PRO A 515 2.85 -9.70 -11.77
N THR A 516 2.62 -10.77 -11.01
CA THR A 516 3.68 -11.59 -10.40
C THR A 516 4.48 -12.34 -11.46
N ARG A 517 3.82 -12.92 -12.48
CA ARG A 517 4.52 -13.64 -13.57
C ARG A 517 5.41 -12.72 -14.39
N TYR A 518 4.89 -11.55 -14.79
CA TYR A 518 5.68 -10.57 -15.55
C TYR A 518 6.81 -9.97 -14.71
N CYS A 519 6.60 -9.78 -13.40
CA CYS A 519 7.67 -9.42 -12.48
C CYS A 519 8.77 -10.48 -12.45
N PHE A 520 8.41 -11.76 -12.33
CA PHE A 520 9.36 -12.87 -12.36
C PHE A 520 10.14 -12.93 -13.67
N ILE A 521 9.48 -12.87 -14.83
CA ILE A 521 10.14 -12.87 -16.15
C ILE A 521 11.09 -11.68 -16.28
N ARG A 522 10.67 -10.48 -15.83
CA ARG A 522 11.53 -9.29 -15.82
C ARG A 522 12.78 -9.51 -14.96
N ILE A 523 12.65 -10.07 -13.77
CA ILE A 523 13.77 -10.35 -12.87
C ILE A 523 14.72 -11.37 -13.51
N ILE A 524 14.21 -12.48 -14.04
CA ILE A 524 15.04 -13.48 -14.74
C ILE A 524 15.79 -12.84 -15.90
N ARG A 525 15.12 -12.04 -16.74
CA ARG A 525 15.77 -11.30 -17.83
C ARG A 525 16.88 -10.36 -17.32
N ASN A 526 16.63 -9.64 -16.22
CA ASN A 526 17.62 -8.74 -15.62
C ASN A 526 18.85 -9.52 -15.10
N ILE A 527 18.65 -10.72 -14.51
CA ILE A 527 19.74 -11.59 -14.06
C ILE A 527 20.57 -12.08 -15.24
N LEU A 528 19.91 -12.54 -16.31
CA LEU A 528 20.58 -13.00 -17.55
C LEU A 528 21.41 -11.88 -18.18
N CYS A 529 20.94 -10.64 -18.10
CA CYS A 529 21.59 -9.45 -18.65
C CYS A 529 22.33 -8.63 -17.58
N SER A 530 22.71 -9.22 -16.45
CA SER A 530 23.25 -8.47 -15.30
C SER A 530 24.40 -7.50 -15.56
N PRO A 531 25.31 -7.68 -16.55
CA PRO A 531 26.32 -6.66 -16.84
C PRO A 531 25.77 -5.38 -17.48
N PHE A 532 24.55 -5.38 -18.02
CA PHE A 532 24.00 -4.29 -18.82
C PHE A 532 22.89 -3.48 -18.14
N TYR A 533 22.50 -3.84 -16.92
CA TYR A 533 21.39 -3.21 -16.22
C TYR A 533 21.74 -2.91 -14.76
N LYS A 534 21.13 -1.87 -14.20
CA LYS A 534 21.21 -1.57 -12.78
C LYS A 534 20.62 -2.73 -11.97
N VAL A 535 21.45 -3.38 -11.15
CA VAL A 535 21.05 -4.50 -10.30
C VAL A 535 20.28 -3.98 -9.09
N LEU A 536 19.04 -4.43 -8.92
CA LEU A 536 18.24 -4.15 -7.72
C LEU A 536 18.41 -5.27 -6.68
N MET A 537 18.03 -4.98 -5.43
CA MET A 537 18.10 -5.97 -4.34
C MET A 537 17.31 -7.25 -4.65
N VAL A 538 16.19 -7.13 -5.37
CA VAL A 538 15.38 -8.28 -5.80
C VAL A 538 16.11 -9.18 -6.82
N ASP A 539 16.89 -8.58 -7.73
CA ASP A 539 17.65 -9.32 -8.74
C ASP A 539 18.80 -10.08 -8.08
N PHE A 540 19.45 -9.46 -7.09
CA PHE A 540 20.50 -10.09 -6.27
C PHE A 540 19.97 -11.26 -5.45
N PHE A 541 18.83 -11.06 -4.78
CA PHE A 541 18.17 -12.11 -4.00
C PHE A 541 17.76 -13.29 -4.88
N MET A 542 17.12 -13.03 -6.02
CA MET A 542 16.65 -14.09 -6.91
C MET A 542 17.82 -14.84 -7.59
N ALA A 543 18.90 -14.15 -7.98
CA ALA A 543 20.10 -14.82 -8.49
C ALA A 543 20.75 -15.74 -7.45
N ASP A 544 20.73 -15.35 -6.16
CA ASP A 544 21.17 -16.20 -5.06
C ASP A 544 20.32 -17.48 -4.97
N GLN A 545 18.99 -17.36 -5.11
CA GLN A 545 18.10 -18.53 -5.16
C GLN A 545 18.40 -19.45 -6.35
N LEU A 546 18.74 -18.90 -7.52
CA LEU A 546 19.10 -19.71 -8.70
C LEU A 546 20.35 -20.57 -8.47
N THR A 547 21.29 -20.14 -7.61
CA THR A 547 22.47 -20.97 -7.28
C THR A 547 22.09 -22.26 -6.54
N SER A 548 20.98 -22.25 -5.79
CA SER A 548 20.44 -23.45 -5.14
C SER A 548 19.57 -24.30 -6.08
N GLN A 549 19.28 -23.83 -7.30
CA GLN A 549 18.41 -24.49 -8.28
C GLN A 549 19.19 -25.19 -9.41
N ILE A 550 20.49 -25.41 -9.26
CA ILE A 550 21.29 -26.14 -10.26
C ILE A 550 20.70 -27.53 -10.58
N PRO A 551 20.23 -28.34 -9.61
CA PRO A 551 19.59 -29.61 -9.92
C PRO A 551 18.34 -29.46 -10.79
N LEU A 552 17.54 -28.43 -10.56
CA LEU A 552 16.36 -28.11 -11.37
C LEU A 552 16.77 -27.77 -12.81
N LEU A 553 17.76 -26.90 -12.98
CA LEU A 553 18.27 -26.52 -14.30
C LEU A 553 18.83 -27.71 -15.08
N ARG A 554 19.54 -28.62 -14.39
CA ARG A 554 20.09 -29.85 -14.98
C ARG A 554 18.99 -30.85 -15.35
N HIS A 555 17.94 -30.99 -14.55
CA HIS A 555 16.78 -31.79 -14.92
C HIS A 555 15.99 -31.16 -16.07
N MET A 556 15.88 -29.84 -16.14
CA MET A 556 15.27 -29.14 -17.28
C MET A 556 16.06 -29.35 -18.57
N GLU A 557 17.39 -29.29 -18.50
CA GLU A 557 18.29 -29.62 -19.63
C GLU A 557 18.08 -31.05 -20.11
N SER A 558 18.14 -32.03 -19.20
CA SER A 558 17.91 -33.44 -19.54
C SER A 558 16.54 -33.68 -20.14
N THR A 559 15.50 -33.05 -19.58
CA THR A 559 14.11 -33.08 -20.09
C THR A 559 14.04 -32.46 -21.49
N THR A 560 14.72 -31.34 -21.70
CA THR A 560 14.75 -30.63 -23.00
C THR A 560 15.48 -31.46 -24.04
N CYS A 561 16.63 -32.06 -23.69
CA CYS A 561 17.35 -32.99 -24.57
C CYS A 561 16.46 -34.18 -24.95
N TYR A 562 15.78 -34.77 -23.97
CA TYR A 562 14.86 -35.88 -24.19
C TYR A 562 13.75 -35.54 -25.20
N PHE A 563 13.12 -34.37 -25.08
CA PHE A 563 12.07 -33.95 -26.02
C PHE A 563 12.60 -33.46 -27.37
N LEU A 564 13.80 -32.86 -27.45
CA LEU A 564 14.38 -32.32 -28.68
C LEU A 564 15.12 -33.36 -29.52
N ALA A 565 15.80 -34.33 -28.90
CA ALA A 565 16.65 -35.30 -29.60
C ALA A 565 15.87 -36.35 -30.42
N GLY A 566 14.54 -36.42 -30.27
CA GLY A 566 13.71 -37.24 -31.13
C GLY A 566 12.36 -37.61 -30.53
N SER A 567 11.31 -36.96 -31.04
CA SER A 567 10.01 -37.55 -31.41
C SER A 567 9.91 -39.07 -31.15
N PHE A 568 9.16 -39.49 -30.12
CA PHE A 568 8.59 -40.81 -29.69
C PHE A 568 8.88 -42.14 -30.45
N LYS A 569 9.84 -42.22 -31.36
CA LYS A 569 10.01 -43.27 -32.37
C LYS A 569 11.38 -43.92 -32.34
N THR A 570 12.41 -43.25 -31.84
CA THR A 570 13.78 -43.79 -31.82
C THR A 570 14.33 -43.74 -30.39
N HIS A 571 14.39 -44.91 -29.74
CA HIS A 571 14.90 -45.15 -28.39
C HIS A 571 16.43 -44.90 -28.25
N GLY A 572 16.94 -43.77 -28.73
CA GLY A 572 18.36 -43.39 -28.61
C GLY A 572 18.70 -42.67 -27.30
N TYR A 573 18.30 -43.20 -26.14
CA TYR A 573 18.54 -42.62 -24.81
C TYR A 573 20.03 -42.32 -24.54
N GLU A 574 20.93 -43.10 -25.14
CA GLU A 574 22.38 -42.93 -25.04
C GLU A 574 22.88 -41.56 -25.54
N THR A 575 22.17 -40.91 -26.47
CA THR A 575 22.59 -39.63 -27.05
C THR A 575 22.56 -38.49 -26.02
N CYS A 576 21.58 -38.50 -25.10
CA CYS A 576 21.42 -37.50 -24.03
C CYS A 576 22.19 -37.85 -22.74
N LYS A 577 23.09 -38.84 -22.77
CA LYS A 577 23.94 -39.23 -21.62
C LYS A 577 25.43 -39.28 -21.99
N SER A 578 25.76 -39.75 -23.20
CA SER A 578 27.13 -40.04 -23.62
C SER A 578 27.74 -39.01 -24.60
N GLY A 579 26.94 -38.12 -25.18
CA GLY A 579 27.41 -37.11 -26.13
C GLY A 579 28.33 -36.07 -25.49
N ARG A 580 29.49 -35.80 -26.11
CA ARG A 580 30.44 -34.76 -25.67
C ARG A 580 29.78 -33.39 -25.51
N LEU A 581 28.94 -33.00 -26.47
CA LEU A 581 28.20 -31.73 -26.46
C LEU A 581 27.23 -31.62 -25.28
N TYR A 582 26.53 -32.70 -24.93
CA TYR A 582 25.64 -32.73 -23.77
C TYR A 582 26.42 -32.56 -22.46
N ARG A 583 27.58 -33.22 -22.33
CA ARG A 583 28.45 -33.06 -21.16
C ARG A 583 29.05 -31.67 -21.05
N GLU A 584 29.39 -31.01 -22.16
CA GLU A 584 29.87 -29.63 -22.14
C GLU A 584 28.74 -28.65 -21.77
N LEU A 585 27.54 -28.82 -22.34
CA LEU A 585 26.36 -28.01 -22.06
C LEU A 585 25.91 -28.14 -20.58
N ALA A 586 26.02 -29.35 -20.04
CA ALA A 586 25.82 -29.65 -18.62
C ALA A 586 26.66 -28.79 -17.69
N TYR A 587 27.97 -28.68 -17.99
CA TYR A 587 28.89 -27.86 -17.19
C TYR A 587 28.55 -26.38 -17.32
N VAL A 588 28.22 -25.92 -18.53
CA VAL A 588 27.80 -24.53 -18.77
C VAL A 588 26.56 -24.19 -17.94
N ILE A 589 25.52 -25.01 -17.99
CA ILE A 589 24.27 -24.78 -17.25
C ILE A 589 24.49 -24.78 -15.74
N SER A 590 25.31 -25.69 -15.21
CA SER A 590 25.68 -25.70 -13.80
C SER A 590 26.48 -24.46 -13.37
N PHE A 591 27.28 -23.89 -14.27
CA PHE A 591 28.11 -22.72 -13.99
C PHE A 591 27.33 -21.39 -14.10
N LEU A 592 26.33 -21.30 -14.98
CA LEU A 592 25.59 -20.08 -15.28
C LEU A 592 25.04 -19.32 -14.05
N PRO A 593 24.39 -19.97 -13.05
CA PRO A 593 23.92 -19.26 -11.87
C PRO A 593 25.04 -18.56 -11.09
N TYR A 594 26.20 -19.21 -10.96
CA TYR A 594 27.36 -18.63 -10.29
C TYR A 594 27.97 -17.49 -11.11
N TYR A 595 28.01 -17.64 -12.43
CA TYR A 595 28.45 -16.58 -13.33
C TYR A 595 27.58 -15.34 -13.22
N TRP A 596 26.25 -15.46 -13.32
CA TRP A 596 25.34 -14.31 -13.18
C TRP A 596 25.50 -13.64 -11.82
N ARG A 597 25.69 -14.43 -10.77
CA ARG A 597 25.94 -13.94 -9.41
C ARG A 597 27.24 -13.15 -9.29
N ALA A 598 28.30 -13.59 -9.98
CA ALA A 598 29.58 -12.89 -10.02
C ALA A 598 29.47 -11.58 -10.80
N MET A 599 28.80 -11.60 -11.96
CA MET A 599 28.61 -10.41 -12.81
C MET A 599 27.80 -9.31 -12.10
N GLN A 600 26.81 -9.68 -11.29
CA GLN A 600 26.05 -8.73 -10.48
C GLN A 600 26.88 -7.99 -9.42
N LYS A 601 28.10 -8.45 -9.08
CA LYS A 601 28.99 -7.77 -8.13
C LYS A 601 29.96 -6.81 -8.80
N MET A 602 30.05 -6.84 -10.13
CA MET A 602 30.95 -5.98 -10.92
C MET A 602 30.28 -4.68 -11.37
N VAL A 603 28.94 -4.60 -11.27
CA VAL A 603 28.09 -3.42 -11.52
C VAL A 603 27.65 -2.85 -10.18
#